data_AF-A0A7C4A7B4-F1
#
_entry.id   AF-A0A7C4A7B4-F1
#
_cell.length_a   1.000
_cell.length_b   1.000
_cell.length_c   1.000
_cell.angle_alpha   90.00
_cell.angle_beta   90.00
_cell.angle_gamma   90.00
#
_symmetry.space_group_name_H-M   'P 1'
#
loop_
_entity.id
_entity.type
_entity.pdbx_description
1 polymer ?
#
loop_
_entity_poly.entity_id
_entity_poly.type
_entity_poly.pdbx_seq_one_letter_code
_entity_poly.pdbx_strand_id
1 'polypeptide(L)'
;MPVIPRNEIIQRLHAQVAAGRPIIGCGAGTGISAKCAEAGGADLIIIYNSGRFRMAGRGSMAGLLPYGDANAIVVEMAAEVLPIVQRTPVLAGVCGTDPF
;
A
#
# COMPACT_ATOMS: atom_id res chain seq x y z
N MET A 1 11.62 -10.31 -5.18
CA MET A 1 10.31 -10.26 -4.48
C MET A 1 9.34 -11.16 -5.24
N PRO A 2 8.59 -12.05 -4.59
CA PRO A 2 7.65 -12.91 -5.29
C PRO A 2 6.52 -12.08 -5.89
N VAL A 3 6.36 -12.17 -7.21
CA VAL A 3 5.21 -11.59 -7.91
C VAL A 3 4.01 -12.50 -7.65
N ILE A 4 2.98 -11.98 -6.98
CA ILE A 4 1.73 -12.72 -6.75
C ILE A 4 0.81 -12.44 -7.96
N PRO A 5 0.44 -13.45 -8.76
CA PRO A 5 -0.46 -13.26 -9.89
C PRO A 5 -1.81 -12.68 -9.45
N ARG A 6 -2.38 -11.79 -10.25
CA ARG A 6 -3.69 -11.17 -9.98
C ARG A 6 -4.77 -12.21 -9.67
N ASN A 7 -4.82 -13.29 -10.43
CA ASN A 7 -5.83 -14.34 -10.24
C ASN A 7 -5.68 -15.02 -8.86
N GLU A 8 -4.46 -15.21 -8.39
CA GLU A 8 -4.20 -15.76 -7.05
C GLU A 8 -4.64 -14.78 -5.96
N ILE A 9 -4.36 -13.48 -6.12
CA ILE A 9 -4.84 -12.44 -5.18
C ILE A 9 -6.37 -12.49 -5.10
N ILE A 10 -7.06 -12.45 -6.23
CA ILE A 10 -8.53 -12.49 -6.28
C ILE A 10 -9.08 -13.77 -5.66
N GLN A 11 -8.47 -14.93 -5.93
CA GLN A 11 -8.86 -16.20 -5.31
C GLN A 11 -8.73 -16.16 -3.79
N ARG A 12 -7.61 -15.66 -3.25
CA ARG A 12 -7.39 -15.50 -1.80
C ARG A 12 -8.45 -14.58 -1.18
N LEU A 13 -8.77 -13.45 -1.82
CA LEU A 13 -9.80 -12.52 -1.36
C LEU A 13 -11.21 -13.15 -1.37
N HIS A 14 -11.58 -13.84 -2.44
CA HIS A 14 -12.86 -14.56 -2.50
C HIS A 14 -12.95 -15.66 -1.43
N ALA A 15 -11.85 -16.34 -1.11
CA ALA A 15 -11.81 -17.32 -0.04
C ALA A 15 -12.05 -16.70 1.35
N GLN A 16 -11.59 -15.46 1.61
CA GLN A 16 -11.92 -14.73 2.84
C GLN A 16 -13.44 -14.52 2.96
N VAL A 17 -14.06 -14.02 1.90
CA VAL A 17 -15.51 -13.77 1.85
C VAL A 17 -16.30 -15.06 2.01
N ALA A 18 -15.91 -16.12 1.32
CA ALA A 18 -16.55 -17.44 1.42
C ALA A 18 -16.45 -18.03 2.84
N ALA A 19 -15.38 -17.71 3.57
CA ALA A 19 -15.19 -18.08 4.97
C ALA A 19 -15.92 -17.15 5.96
N GLY A 20 -16.70 -16.17 5.48
CA GLY A 20 -17.40 -15.20 6.32
C GLY A 20 -16.47 -14.20 7.03
N ARG A 21 -15.23 -14.02 6.54
CA ARG A 21 -14.25 -13.09 7.10
C ARG A 21 -14.19 -11.81 6.26
N PRO A 22 -14.06 -10.62 6.89
CA PRO A 22 -13.88 -9.38 6.15
C PRO A 22 -12.52 -9.34 5.47
N ILE A 23 -12.44 -8.64 4.34
CA ILE A 23 -11.18 -8.30 3.68
C ILE A 23 -10.64 -7.02 4.31
N ILE A 24 -9.39 -7.03 4.77
CA ILE A 24 -8.74 -5.89 5.41
C ILE A 24 -7.59 -5.37 4.53
N GLY A 25 -7.77 -4.14 4.03
CA GLY A 25 -6.71 -3.38 3.37
C GLY A 25 -6.04 -2.39 4.32
N CYS A 26 -4.71 -2.32 4.29
CA CYS A 26 -3.93 -1.42 5.14
C CYS A 26 -3.12 -0.40 4.32
N GLY A 27 -3.25 0.88 4.67
CA GLY A 27 -2.36 1.92 4.14
C GLY A 27 -1.03 1.95 4.91
N ALA A 28 0.10 1.87 4.21
CA ALA A 28 1.43 1.94 4.82
C ALA A 28 2.19 3.20 4.35
N GLY A 29 2.70 3.98 5.31
CA GLY A 29 3.49 5.19 5.04
C GLY A 29 5.00 5.01 5.22
N THR A 30 5.43 3.89 5.80
CA THR A 30 6.83 3.52 6.04
C THR A 30 6.98 2.00 5.96
N GLY A 31 8.22 1.53 5.83
CA GLY A 31 8.54 0.10 5.88
C GLY A 31 8.09 -0.62 7.15
N ILE A 32 8.21 0.01 8.32
CA ILE A 32 7.75 -0.59 9.59
C ILE A 32 6.22 -0.71 9.65
N SER A 33 5.48 0.27 9.13
CA SER A 33 4.02 0.16 9.00
C SER A 33 3.62 -1.02 8.13
N ALA A 34 4.30 -1.23 7.00
CA ALA A 34 4.03 -2.35 6.11
C ALA A 34 4.35 -3.72 6.76
N LYS A 35 5.49 -3.81 7.46
CA LYS A 35 5.87 -5.01 8.24
C LYS A 35 4.81 -5.39 9.27
N CYS A 36 4.35 -4.40 10.04
CA CYS A 36 3.33 -4.62 11.05
C CYS A 36 1.97 -4.98 10.43
N ALA A 37 1.60 -4.38 9.29
CA ALA A 37 0.38 -4.73 8.57
C ALA A 37 0.39 -6.18 8.07
N GLU A 38 1.49 -6.64 7.47
CA GLU A 38 1.63 -8.04 7.06
C GLU A 38 1.61 -8.99 8.28
N ALA A 39 2.32 -8.66 9.35
CA ALA A 39 2.31 -9.44 10.59
C ALA A 39 0.91 -9.52 11.22
N GLY A 40 0.13 -8.43 11.13
CA GLY A 40 -1.26 -8.35 11.57
C GLY A 40 -2.27 -9.07 10.66
N GLY A 41 -1.83 -9.64 9.54
CA GLY A 41 -2.69 -10.42 8.64
C GLY A 41 -3.49 -9.58 7.65
N ALA A 42 -3.02 -8.38 7.28
CA ALA A 42 -3.63 -7.59 6.20
C ALA A 42 -3.70 -8.41 4.90
N ASP A 43 -4.86 -8.38 4.24
CA ASP A 43 -5.07 -9.05 2.95
C ASP A 43 -4.41 -8.28 1.80
N LEU A 44 -4.36 -6.94 1.92
CA LEU A 44 -3.78 -6.02 0.95
C LEU A 44 -3.04 -4.89 1.67
N ILE A 45 -1.94 -4.40 1.08
CA ILE A 45 -1.25 -3.17 1.52
C ILE A 45 -1.29 -2.15 0.39
N ILE A 46 -1.49 -0.87 0.71
CA ILE A 46 -1.45 0.23 -0.25
C ILE A 46 -0.46 1.29 0.23
N ILE A 47 0.43 1.75 -0.65
CA ILE A 47 1.41 2.81 -0.39
C ILE A 47 1.17 4.01 -1.30
N TYR A 48 1.31 5.22 -0.77
CA TYR A 48 1.13 6.49 -1.48
C TYR A 48 1.64 7.66 -0.62
N ASN A 49 1.82 8.83 -1.25
CA ASN A 49 2.39 10.03 -0.63
C ASN A 49 1.69 10.47 0.68
N SER A 50 0.35 10.48 0.75
CA SER A 50 -0.37 10.81 2.00
C SER A 50 -0.03 9.83 3.14
N GLY A 51 0.31 8.58 2.83
CA GLY A 51 0.84 7.63 3.81
C GLY A 51 2.14 8.13 4.43
N ARG A 52 3.12 8.50 3.60
CA ARG A 52 4.40 9.09 4.05
C ARG A 52 4.18 10.38 4.84
N PHE A 53 3.31 11.26 4.37
CA PHE A 53 3.00 12.52 5.05
C PHE A 53 2.34 12.33 6.41
N ARG A 54 1.42 11.36 6.55
CA ARG A 54 0.86 11.00 7.87
C ARG A 54 1.94 10.53 8.83
N MET A 55 2.87 9.69 8.36
CA MET A 55 3.98 9.22 9.19
C MET A 55 4.98 10.32 9.55
N ALA A 56 4.98 11.44 8.82
CA ALA A 56 5.71 12.65 9.15
C ALA A 56 4.92 13.63 10.04
N GLY A 57 3.73 13.26 10.53
CA GLY A 57 2.89 14.10 11.37
C GLY A 57 2.15 15.21 10.61
N ARG A 58 1.75 14.95 9.36
CA ARG A 58 0.92 15.87 8.55
C ARG A 58 -0.46 15.27 8.28
N GLY A 59 -1.43 16.13 7.98
CA GLY A 59 -2.80 15.72 7.64
C GLY A 59 -2.87 14.99 6.30
N SER A 60 -3.85 14.09 6.15
CA SER A 60 -4.03 13.26 4.93
C SER A 60 -4.16 14.09 3.65
N MET A 61 -4.78 15.27 3.73
CA MET A 61 -4.99 16.17 2.59
C MET A 61 -3.69 16.75 2.04
N ALA A 62 -2.57 16.68 2.78
CA ALA A 62 -1.27 17.14 2.30
C ALA A 62 -0.83 16.42 1.00
N GLY A 63 -1.27 15.17 0.78
CA GLY A 63 -0.95 14.43 -0.46
C GLY A 63 -1.70 14.90 -1.70
N LEU A 64 -2.67 15.80 -1.56
CA LEU A 64 -3.39 16.43 -2.68
C LEU A 64 -2.87 17.84 -2.99
N LEU A 65 -1.94 18.36 -2.20
CA LEU A 65 -1.38 19.70 -2.32
C LEU A 65 -0.03 19.65 -3.06
N PRO A 66 0.46 20.78 -3.62
CA PRO A 66 1.69 20.82 -4.40
C PRO A 66 2.95 20.78 -3.51
N TYR A 67 3.06 19.74 -2.67
CA TYR A 67 4.18 19.51 -1.76
C TYR A 67 5.16 18.45 -2.27
N GLY A 68 4.85 17.83 -3.40
CA GLY A 68 5.71 16.87 -4.09
C GLY A 68 4.95 16.11 -5.16
N ASP A 69 5.69 15.49 -6.08
CA ASP A 69 5.16 14.60 -7.10
C ASP A 69 4.70 13.28 -6.46
N ALA A 70 3.40 13.00 -6.54
CA ALA A 70 2.81 11.81 -5.94
C ALA A 70 3.30 10.50 -6.57
N ASN A 71 3.50 10.49 -7.89
CA ASN A 71 3.92 9.31 -8.65
C ASN A 71 5.41 9.03 -8.43
N ALA A 72 6.25 10.06 -8.38
CA ALA A 72 7.65 9.89 -8.00
C ALA A 72 7.79 9.40 -6.54
N ILE A 73 7.03 10.01 -5.60
CA ILE A 73 7.07 9.62 -4.18
C ILE A 73 6.69 8.15 -3.98
N VAL A 74 5.66 7.64 -4.67
CA VAL A 74 5.28 6.23 -4.48
C VAL A 74 6.34 5.26 -5.00
N VAL A 75 7.08 5.63 -6.05
CA VAL A 75 8.23 4.85 -6.55
C VAL A 75 9.36 4.85 -5.52
N GLU A 76 9.68 6.00 -4.90
CA GLU A 76 10.65 6.06 -3.81
C GLU A 76 10.23 5.18 -2.62
N MET A 77 8.97 5.27 -2.21
CA MET A 77 8.41 4.48 -1.10
C MET A 77 8.51 2.97 -1.36
N ALA A 78 8.49 2.54 -2.62
CA ALA A 78 8.61 1.13 -2.96
C ALA A 78 9.94 0.54 -2.45
N ALA A 79 11.04 1.30 -2.50
CA ALA A 79 12.34 0.85 -1.98
C ALA A 79 12.33 0.61 -0.46
N GLU A 80 11.45 1.29 0.28
CA GLU A 80 11.31 1.13 1.73
C GLU A 80 10.37 -0.03 2.11
N VAL A 81 9.42 -0.38 1.24
CA VAL A 81 8.31 -1.29 1.56
C VAL A 81 8.51 -2.67 0.94
N LEU A 82 8.81 -2.73 -0.36
CA LEU A 82 8.87 -3.96 -1.13
C LEU A 82 9.90 -4.97 -0.61
N PRO A 83 11.09 -4.57 -0.11
CA PRO A 83 12.04 -5.54 0.46
C PRO A 83 11.57 -6.17 1.78
N ILE A 84 10.62 -5.54 2.48
CA ILE A 84 10.20 -5.93 3.82
C ILE A 84 8.99 -6.87 3.77
N VAL A 85 8.01 -6.57 2.92
CA VAL A 85 6.78 -7.35 2.76
C VAL A 85 7.05 -8.61 1.92
N GLN A 86 6.68 -9.78 2.43
CA GLN A 86 7.07 -11.07 1.83
C GLN A 86 5.92 -11.78 1.09
N ARG A 87 4.69 -11.65 1.58
CA ARG A 87 3.53 -12.49 1.20
C ARG A 87 2.24 -11.72 0.95
N THR A 88 2.13 -10.50 1.44
CA THR A 88 0.95 -9.64 1.21
C THR A 88 1.15 -8.80 -0.07
N PRO A 89 0.17 -8.78 -1.00
CA PRO A 89 0.25 -7.92 -2.18
C PRO A 89 0.28 -6.44 -1.80
N VAL A 90 1.19 -5.68 -2.42
CA VAL A 90 1.36 -4.24 -2.23
C VAL A 90 0.89 -3.51 -3.49
N LEU A 91 -0.01 -2.55 -3.32
CA LEU A 91 -0.56 -1.70 -4.37
C LEU A 91 0.06 -0.30 -4.28
N ALA A 92 0.36 0.29 -5.43
CA ALA A 92 0.75 1.70 -5.53
C ALA A 92 -0.50 2.58 -5.70
N GLY A 93 -0.62 3.64 -4.90
CA GLY A 93 -1.56 4.72 -5.17
C GLY A 93 -0.99 5.64 -6.25
N VAL A 94 -1.67 5.71 -7.39
CA VAL A 94 -1.25 6.45 -8.58
C VAL A 94 -2.07 7.74 -8.71
N CYS A 95 -1.39 8.87 -8.91
CA CYS A 95 -2.03 10.11 -9.32
C CYS A 95 -2.36 10.01 -10.81
N GLY A 96 -3.57 9.56 -11.15
CA GLY A 96 -3.99 9.33 -12.53
C GLY A 96 -4.23 10.61 -13.35
N THR A 97 -4.22 11.78 -12.70
CA THR A 97 -4.37 13.10 -13.35
C THR A 97 -3.05 13.84 -13.47
N ASP A 98 -1.92 13.16 -13.24
CA ASP A 98 -0.60 13.69 -13.53
C ASP A 98 -0.48 14.01 -15.03
N PRO A 99 -0.18 15.26 -15.43
CA PRO A 99 -0.11 15.63 -16.84
C PRO A 99 1.22 15.24 -17.51
N PHE A 100 2.16 14.61 -16.78
CA PHE A 100 3.48 14.21 -17.25
C PHE A 100 3.72 12.69 -17.06
#